data_AF-F2LTC7-F1
#
_entry.id   AF-F2LTC7-F1
#
_cell.length_a   1.000
_cell.length_b   1.000
_cell.length_c   1.000
_cell.angle_alpha   90.00
_cell.angle_beta   90.00
_cell.angle_gamma   90.00
#
_symmetry.space_group_name_H-M   'P 1'
#
loop_
_entity.id
_entity.type
_entity.pdbx_description
1 polymer ?
#
loop_
_entity_poly.entity_id
_entity_poly.type
_entity_poly.pdbx_seq_one_letter_code
_entity_poly.pdbx_strand_id
1 'polypeptide(L)'
;MRLTVAQASHVAKAFPECRTEMTDFLEARAEVVIYKQDECGSDVPPFAIAVAGTAFWIDCCETPEEATALADSLGLKVVEVCR
;
A
#
# COMPACT_ATOMS: atom_id res chain seq x y z
N MET A 1 12.23 0.02 -14.01
CA MET A 1 11.78 1.38 -14.40
C MET A 1 12.55 2.38 -13.53
N ARG A 2 12.16 3.65 -13.39
CA ARG A 2 12.64 4.49 -12.27
C ARG A 2 11.42 4.89 -11.47
N LEU A 3 11.45 4.66 -10.16
CA LEU A 3 10.40 5.09 -9.24
C LEU A 3 10.19 6.61 -9.34
N THR A 4 8.93 7.04 -9.20
CA THR A 4 8.64 8.47 -9.00
C THR A 4 9.17 8.93 -7.64
N VAL A 5 9.29 10.24 -7.43
CA VAL A 5 9.71 10.80 -6.13
C VAL A 5 8.78 10.35 -4.99
N ALA A 6 7.47 10.25 -5.26
CA ALA A 6 6.49 9.79 -4.28
C ALA A 6 6.70 8.31 -3.94
N GLN A 7 6.88 7.45 -4.95
CA GLN A 7 7.14 6.02 -4.77
C GLN A 7 8.46 5.77 -4.02
N ALA A 8 9.54 6.46 -4.39
CA ALA A 8 10.83 6.33 -3.71
C ALA A 8 10.76 6.80 -2.24
N SER A 9 10.03 7.88 -1.97
CA SER A 9 9.78 8.35 -0.60
C SER A 9 8.97 7.34 0.21
N HIS A 10 8.00 6.66 -0.42
CA HIS A 10 7.21 5.60 0.21
C HIS A 10 8.07 4.40 0.59
N VAL A 11 8.87 3.91 -0.36
CA VAL A 11 9.83 2.81 -0.15
C VAL A 11 10.80 3.14 0.99
N ALA A 12 11.26 4.39 1.10
CA ALA A 12 12.18 4.79 2.16
C ALA A 12 11.57 4.66 3.57
N LYS A 13 10.24 4.82 3.71
CA LYS A 13 9.52 4.64 4.98
C LYS A 13 9.35 3.17 5.37
N ALA A 14 9.33 2.26 4.40
CA ALA A 14 9.22 0.84 4.65
C ALA A 14 10.48 0.31 5.37
N PHE A 15 10.28 -0.77 6.14
CA PHE A 15 11.36 -1.52 6.75
C PHE A 15 12.40 -1.95 5.69
N PRO A 16 13.72 -1.85 5.96
CA PRO A 16 14.77 -2.12 4.98
C PRO A 16 14.60 -3.44 4.22
N GLU A 17 14.16 -4.49 4.89
CA GLU A 17 13.89 -5.82 4.36
C GLU A 17 12.73 -5.85 3.34
N CYS A 18 11.75 -4.95 3.48
CA CYS A 18 10.58 -4.86 2.60
C CYS A 18 10.82 -3.94 1.40
N ARG A 19 11.92 -3.15 1.38
CA ARG A 19 12.12 -2.10 0.36
C ARG A 19 12.23 -2.63 -1.06
N THR A 20 12.91 -3.76 -1.23
CA THR A 20 13.05 -4.40 -2.54
C THR A 20 11.69 -4.86 -3.05
N GLU A 21 10.95 -5.60 -2.24
CA GLU A 21 9.63 -6.13 -2.61
C GLU A 21 8.61 -5.00 -2.86
N MET A 22 8.61 -3.97 -2.01
CA MET A 22 7.81 -2.75 -2.20
C MET A 22 8.14 -2.06 -3.53
N THR A 23 9.42 -1.96 -3.88
CA THR A 23 9.87 -1.38 -5.15
C THR A 23 9.31 -2.17 -6.32
N ASP A 24 9.41 -3.50 -6.27
CA ASP A 24 8.94 -4.37 -7.35
C ASP A 24 7.42 -4.23 -7.57
N PHE A 25 6.63 -4.17 -6.51
CA PHE A 25 5.17 -3.94 -6.62
C PHE A 25 4.82 -2.57 -7.19
N LEU A 26 5.54 -1.52 -6.79
CA LEU A 26 5.32 -0.16 -7.31
C LEU A 26 5.74 -0.05 -8.78
N GLU A 27 6.82 -0.69 -9.19
CA GLU A 27 7.23 -0.74 -10.60
C GLU A 27 6.23 -1.52 -11.46
N ALA A 28 5.68 -2.61 -10.93
CA ALA A 28 4.68 -3.43 -11.59
C ALA A 28 3.29 -2.78 -11.66
N ARG A 29 3.07 -1.65 -10.95
CA ARG A 29 1.74 -1.04 -10.76
C ARG A 29 0.75 -2.07 -10.24
N ALA A 30 1.16 -2.76 -9.18
CA ALA A 30 0.44 -3.88 -8.61
C ALA A 30 -1.03 -3.54 -8.34
N GLU A 31 -1.86 -4.56 -8.48
CA GLU A 31 -3.25 -4.50 -8.05
C GLU A 31 -3.30 -4.58 -6.53
N VAL A 32 -4.12 -3.72 -5.92
CA VAL A 32 -4.25 -3.63 -4.47
C VAL A 32 -5.71 -3.69 -4.04
N VAL A 33 -5.91 -4.28 -2.87
CA VAL A 33 -7.19 -4.35 -2.17
C VAL A 33 -7.11 -3.49 -0.92
N ILE A 34 -8.18 -2.76 -0.65
CA ILE A 34 -8.33 -1.97 0.56
C ILE A 34 -9.37 -2.66 1.43
N TYR A 35 -9.00 -2.97 2.67
CA TYR A 35 -9.91 -3.62 3.61
C TYR A 35 -9.63 -3.15 5.03
N LYS A 36 -10.62 -3.35 5.90
CA LYS A 36 -10.46 -3.08 7.32
C LYS A 36 -9.58 -4.15 7.96
N GLN A 37 -8.42 -3.76 8.47
CA GLN A 37 -7.50 -4.65 9.16
C GLN A 37 -7.88 -4.74 10.64
N ASP A 38 -7.93 -5.96 11.16
CA ASP A 38 -8.16 -6.26 12.58
C ASP A 38 -6.94 -6.96 13.22
N GLU A 39 -5.81 -7.03 12.50
CA GLU A 39 -4.60 -7.77 12.89
C GLU A 39 -3.67 -6.92 13.77
N CYS A 40 -3.63 -5.62 13.51
CA CYS A 40 -2.89 -4.64 14.30
C CYS A 40 -3.82 -3.99 15.33
N GLY A 41 -3.27 -3.72 16.51
CA GLY A 41 -3.98 -2.99 17.57
C GLY A 41 -4.29 -1.54 17.19
N SER A 42 -4.88 -0.79 18.14
CA SER A 42 -5.32 0.61 17.96
C SER A 42 -4.22 1.61 17.59
N ASP A 43 -2.96 1.19 17.57
CA ASP A 43 -1.81 2.00 17.19
C ASP A 43 -1.60 2.08 15.67
N VAL A 44 -2.34 1.29 14.90
CA VAL A 44 -2.28 1.27 13.43
C VAL A 44 -3.63 1.66 12.85
N PRO A 45 -3.67 2.48 11.78
CA PRO A 45 -4.92 2.85 11.15
C PRO A 45 -5.76 1.63 10.73
N PRO A 46 -7.10 1.73 10.74
CA PRO A 46 -7.99 0.59 10.54
C PRO A 46 -8.07 0.09 9.10
N PHE A 47 -7.62 0.83 8.09
CA PHE A 47 -7.68 0.37 6.68
C PHE A 47 -6.30 0.04 6.14
N ALA A 48 -6.08 -1.19 5.69
CA ALA A 48 -4.84 -1.61 5.05
C ALA A 48 -4.97 -1.58 3.53
N ILE A 49 -3.88 -1.18 2.86
CA ILE A 49 -3.67 -1.35 1.42
C ILE A 49 -2.81 -2.59 1.24
N ALA A 50 -3.38 -3.70 0.79
CA ALA A 50 -2.63 -4.92 0.52
C ALA A 50 -2.52 -5.20 -0.97
N VAL A 51 -1.42 -5.83 -1.40
CA VAL A 51 -1.27 -6.29 -2.78
C VAL A 51 -2.17 -7.49 -3.01
N ALA A 52 -2.99 -7.43 -4.07
CA ALA A 52 -3.94 -8.47 -4.40
C ALA A 52 -3.23 -9.81 -4.66
N GLY A 53 -3.72 -10.88 -4.03
CA GLY A 53 -3.14 -12.21 -4.16
C GLY A 53 -1.86 -12.44 -3.36
N THR A 54 -1.45 -11.50 -2.49
CA THR A 54 -0.31 -11.67 -1.58
C THR A 54 -0.69 -11.28 -0.15
N ALA A 55 0.21 -11.55 0.80
CA ALA A 55 0.09 -11.09 2.18
C ALA A 55 0.82 -9.76 2.43
N PHE A 56 1.30 -9.09 1.36
CA PHE A 56 2.14 -7.89 1.49
C PHE A 56 1.29 -6.63 1.61
N TRP A 57 1.60 -5.79 2.60
CA TRP A 57 0.93 -4.51 2.83
C TRP A 57 1.79 -3.35 2.36
N ILE A 58 1.16 -2.44 1.60
CA ILE A 58 1.78 -1.22 1.10
C ILE A 58 1.78 -0.13 2.18
N ASP A 59 0.63 0.10 2.83
CA ASP A 59 0.47 1.04 3.93
C ASP A 59 -0.88 0.84 4.65
N CYS A 60 -1.09 1.56 5.75
CA CYS A 60 -2.38 1.67 6.45
C CYS A 60 -2.85 3.13 6.50
N CYS A 61 -4.17 3.36 6.41
CA CYS A 61 -4.80 4.69 6.43
C CYS A 61 -6.05 4.72 7.32
N GLU A 62 -6.47 5.93 7.73
CA GLU A 62 -7.59 6.11 8.65
C GLU A 62 -8.93 5.81 7.98
N THR A 63 -9.01 6.03 6.67
CA THR A 63 -10.23 5.87 5.87
C THR A 63 -9.94 5.16 4.55
N PRO A 64 -10.95 4.49 3.95
CA PRO A 64 -10.78 3.86 2.64
C PRO A 64 -10.56 4.89 1.53
N GLU A 65 -11.08 6.11 1.68
CA GLU A 65 -10.83 7.22 0.76
C GLU A 65 -9.36 7.67 0.76
N GLU A 66 -8.75 7.81 1.94
CA GLU A 66 -7.32 8.10 2.06
C GLU A 66 -6.46 6.98 1.48
N ALA A 67 -6.81 5.73 1.76
CA ALA A 67 -6.12 4.57 1.22
C ALA A 67 -6.17 4.53 -0.32
N THR A 68 -7.33 4.85 -0.89
CA THR A 68 -7.52 4.91 -2.36
C THR A 68 -6.67 6.03 -2.95
N ALA A 69 -6.73 7.23 -2.36
CA ALA A 69 -5.95 8.38 -2.82
C ALA A 69 -4.44 8.13 -2.74
N LEU A 70 -3.96 7.45 -1.67
CA LEU A 70 -2.57 7.06 -1.53
C LEU A 70 -2.18 6.06 -2.62
N ALA A 71 -2.96 4.99 -2.82
CA ALA A 71 -2.71 4.00 -3.86
C ALA A 71 -2.62 4.64 -5.27
N ASP A 72 -3.55 5.53 -5.60
CA ASP A 72 -3.54 6.28 -6.87
C ASP A 72 -2.29 7.16 -7.00
N SER A 73 -1.90 7.86 -5.93
CA SER A 73 -0.69 8.70 -5.92
C SER A 73 0.60 7.89 -6.12
N LEU A 74 0.59 6.63 -5.70
CA LEU A 74 1.68 5.67 -5.87
C LEU A 74 1.62 4.93 -7.21
N GLY A 75 0.59 5.17 -8.03
CA GLY A 75 0.41 4.53 -9.33
C GLY A 75 -0.01 3.06 -9.26
N LEU A 76 -0.58 2.64 -8.12
CA LEU A 76 -1.14 1.31 -7.90
C LEU A 76 -2.56 1.23 -8.48
N LYS A 77 -3.08 0.03 -8.67
CA LYS A 77 -4.44 -0.19 -9.18
C LYS A 77 -5.33 -0.72 -8.08
N VAL A 78 -6.24 0.09 -7.56
CA VAL A 78 -7.23 -0.37 -6.59
C VAL A 78 -8.27 -1.24 -7.31
N VAL A 79 -8.31 -2.53 -6.99
CA VAL A 79 -9.25 -3.49 -7.60
C VAL A 79 -10.45 -3.79 -6.71
N GLU A 80 -10.32 -3.62 -5.40
CA GLU A 80 -11.40 -3.84 -4.43
C GLU A 80 -11.27 -2.88 -3.24
N VAL A 81 -12.40 -2.38 -2.75
CA VAL A 81 -12.50 -1.58 -1.53
C VAL A 81 -13.62 -2.16 -0.66
N CYS A 82 -13.22 -2.92 0.35
CA CYS A 82 -14.11 -3.48 1.37
C CYS A 82 -14.37 -2.42 2.43
N ARG A 83 -15.58 -1.86 2.42
CA ARG A 83 -16.04 -0.80 3.31
C ARG A 83 -16.72 -1.36 4.56
#